data_AF-A0A024X9T9-F1
#
_entry.id   AF-A0A024X9T9-F1
#
_cell.length_a   1.000
_cell.length_b   1.000
_cell.length_c   1.000
_cell.angle_alpha   90.00
_cell.angle_beta   90.00
_cell.angle_gamma   90.00
#
_symmetry.space_group_name_H-M   'P 1'
#
loop_
_entity.id
_entity.type
_entity.pdbx_description
1 polymer ?
#
loop_
_entity_poly.entity_id
_entity_poly.type
_entity_poly.pdbx_seq_one_letter_code
_entity_poly.pdbx_strand_id
1 'polypeptide(L)'
;MVKKDNIWVLCKLYLDEKNTQLNKLQEDDIFKIIQNSNTPLFVLIKEEFDKNALIFYGKIFKTILFNPFSIIFANLELRIFIIKTSNVSK
;
A
#
# COMPACT_ATOMS: atom_id res chain seq x y z
N MET A 1 -6.29 23.49 20.29
CA MET A 1 -6.41 22.16 19.64
C MET A 1 -5.93 22.30 18.21
N VAL A 2 -4.97 21.48 17.76
CA VAL A 2 -4.50 21.50 16.36
C VAL A 2 -5.62 20.95 15.47
N LYS A 3 -5.92 21.63 14.36
CA LYS A 3 -6.94 21.19 13.41
C LYS A 3 -6.49 19.88 12.76
N LYS A 4 -7.37 18.87 12.77
CA LYS A 4 -7.12 17.60 12.09
C LYS A 4 -7.37 17.79 10.60
N ASP A 5 -6.30 17.70 9.82
CA ASP A 5 -6.36 17.74 8.36
C ASP A 5 -6.22 16.32 7.81
N ASN A 6 -7.07 16.00 6.83
CA ASN A 6 -6.98 14.76 6.08
C ASN A 6 -5.95 14.95 4.96
N ILE A 7 -5.08 13.96 4.80
CA ILE A 7 -4.06 13.93 3.75
C ILE A 7 -4.38 12.72 2.87
N TRP A 8 -4.40 12.94 1.56
CA TRP A 8 -4.56 11.89 0.56
C TRP A 8 -3.28 11.76 -0.25
N VAL A 9 -2.78 10.54 -0.36
CA VAL A 9 -1.56 10.23 -1.13
C VAL A 9 -1.96 9.30 -2.26
N LEU A 10 -1.78 9.77 -3.50
CA LEU A 10 -1.91 8.94 -4.69
C LEU A 10 -0.62 8.16 -4.88
N CYS A 11 -0.74 6.84 -4.93
CA CYS A 11 0.37 5.92 -5.13
C CYS A 11 0.17 5.12 -6.40
N LYS A 12 1.29 4.73 -7.03
CA LYS A 12 1.30 3.85 -8.19
C LYS A 12 2.11 2.60 -7.86
N LEU A 13 1.55 1.44 -8.22
CA LEU A 13 2.18 0.14 -8.11
C LEU A 13 3.17 -0.04 -9.25
N TYR A 14 4.41 -0.33 -8.89
CA TYR A 14 5.49 -0.64 -9.81
C TYR A 14 6.06 -2.02 -9.44
N LEU A 15 6.42 -2.80 -10.46
CA LEU A 15 7.32 -3.93 -10.30
C LEU A 15 8.74 -3.37 -10.39
N ASP A 16 9.57 -3.68 -9.40
CA ASP A 16 10.95 -3.23 -9.40
C ASP A 16 11.76 -4.08 -10.39
N GLU A 17 12.21 -3.46 -11.48
CA GLU A 17 13.07 -4.09 -12.50
C GLU A 17 14.46 -4.42 -11.96
N LYS A 18 14.85 -3.90 -10.78
CA LYS A 18 16.23 -3.97 -10.28
C LYS A 18 16.68 -5.34 -9.79
N ASN A 19 15.77 -6.27 -9.49
CA ASN A 19 16.14 -7.60 -8.99
C ASN A 19 15.98 -8.73 -10.00
N THR A 20 15.42 -8.46 -11.18
CA THR A 20 15.26 -9.47 -12.23
C THR A 20 15.00 -8.74 -13.54
N GLN A 21 15.69 -9.13 -14.60
CA GLN A 21 15.23 -8.91 -15.98
C GLN A 21 13.91 -9.66 -16.16
N LEU A 22 12.83 -9.16 -15.56
CA LEU A 22 11.49 -9.70 -15.75
C LEU A 22 11.11 -9.37 -17.19
N ASN A 23 11.04 -10.39 -18.04
CA ASN A 23 10.44 -10.20 -19.35
C ASN A 23 8.97 -9.81 -19.16
N LYS A 24 8.41 -9.00 -20.08
CA LYS A 24 7.00 -8.55 -20.02
C LYS A 24 5.98 -9.67 -19.69
N LEU A 25 6.26 -10.90 -20.15
CA LEU A 25 5.48 -12.09 -19.82
C LEU A 25 5.36 -12.36 -18.31
N GLN A 26 6.46 -12.21 -17.56
CA GLN A 26 6.47 -12.47 -16.11
C GLN A 26 5.77 -11.36 -15.31
N GLU A 27 5.85 -10.11 -15.78
CA GLU A 27 5.05 -9.02 -15.19
C GLU A 27 3.56 -9.29 -15.37
N ASP A 28 3.14 -9.65 -16.58
CA ASP A 28 1.75 -10.01 -16.89
C ASP A 28 1.27 -11.19 -16.04
N ASP A 29 2.14 -12.17 -15.78
CA ASP A 29 1.81 -13.30 -14.94
C ASP A 29 1.60 -12.90 -13.47
N ILE A 30 2.42 -11.99 -12.91
CA ILE A 30 2.20 -11.48 -11.55
C ILE A 30 0.89 -10.68 -11.47
N PHE A 31 0.60 -9.83 -12.46
CA PHE A 31 -0.67 -9.10 -12.49
C PHE A 31 -1.86 -10.05 -12.59
N LYS A 32 -1.77 -11.11 -13.41
CA LYS A 32 -2.81 -12.15 -13.49
C LYS A 32 -2.97 -12.88 -12.17
N ILE A 33 -1.88 -13.20 -11.46
CA ILE A 33 -1.95 -13.84 -10.14
C ILE A 33 -2.69 -12.95 -9.14
N ILE A 34 -2.37 -11.65 -9.11
CA ILE A 34 -3.05 -10.70 -8.22
C ILE A 34 -4.51 -10.50 -8.66
N GLN A 35 -4.80 -10.48 -9.95
CA GLN A 35 -6.16 -10.33 -10.48
C GLN A 35 -7.02 -11.56 -10.19
N ASN A 36 -6.44 -12.75 -10.26
CA ASN A 36 -7.10 -14.03 -9.95
C ASN A 36 -7.14 -14.33 -8.46
N SER A 37 -6.52 -13.50 -7.62
CA SER A 37 -6.60 -13.60 -6.18
C SER A 37 -8.03 -13.26 -5.71
N ASN A 38 -8.58 -14.10 -4.83
CA ASN A 38 -9.82 -13.77 -4.14
C ASN A 38 -9.63 -12.70 -3.04
N THR A 39 -8.39 -12.23 -2.83
CA THR A 39 -8.07 -11.22 -1.84
C THR A 39 -8.09 -9.83 -2.49
N PRO A 40 -8.89 -8.87 -1.96
CA PRO A 40 -8.91 -7.51 -2.49
C PRO A 40 -7.55 -6.84 -2.45
N LEU A 41 -7.19 -6.08 -3.50
CA LEU A 41 -5.89 -5.41 -3.62
C LEU A 41 -5.56 -4.51 -2.42
N PHE A 42 -6.54 -3.81 -1.87
CA PHE A 42 -6.31 -2.95 -0.70
C PHE A 42 -5.88 -3.76 0.54
N VAL A 43 -6.33 -5.01 0.69
CA VAL A 43 -5.92 -5.89 1.79
C VAL A 43 -4.46 -6.27 1.62
N LEU A 44 -4.06 -6.71 0.42
CA LEU A 44 -2.67 -7.07 0.11
C LEU A 44 -1.71 -5.91 0.37
N ILE A 45 -2.06 -4.70 -0.10
CA ILE A 45 -1.25 -3.50 0.12
C ILE A 45 -1.18 -3.18 1.62
N LYS A 46 -2.30 -3.32 2.35
CA LYS A 46 -2.33 -3.04 3.80
C LYS A 46 -1.46 -4.02 4.58
N GLU A 47 -1.51 -5.31 4.27
CA GLU A 47 -0.71 -6.35 4.90
C GLU A 47 0.79 -6.12 4.68
N GLU A 48 1.19 -5.85 3.44
CA GLU A 48 2.59 -5.59 3.11
C GLU A 48 3.10 -4.31 3.78
N PHE A 49 2.28 -3.27 3.80
CA PHE A 49 2.60 -2.04 4.52
C PHE A 49 2.74 -2.28 6.03
N ASP A 50 1.81 -3.04 6.62
CA ASP A 50 1.81 -3.34 8.04
C ASP A 50 2.99 -4.22 8.47
N LYS A 51 3.44 -5.11 7.59
CA LYS A 51 4.66 -5.92 7.77
C LYS A 51 5.91 -5.05 7.72
N ASN A 52 6.05 -4.22 6.69
CA ASN A 52 7.21 -3.33 6.55
C ASN A 52 7.25 -2.28 7.66
N ALA A 53 6.12 -1.69 8.02
CA ALA A 53 6.03 -0.75 9.13
C ALA A 53 6.45 -1.37 10.46
N LEU A 54 6.11 -2.65 10.69
CA LEU A 54 6.55 -3.36 11.88
C LEU A 54 8.07 -3.55 11.91
N ILE A 55 8.68 -3.87 10.76
CA ILE A 55 10.14 -4.04 10.63
C ILE A 55 10.87 -2.71 10.87
N PHE A 56 10.42 -1.62 10.24
CA PHE A 56 11.13 -0.34 10.27
C PHE A 56 10.90 0.45 11.56
N TYR A 57 9.69 0.41 12.13
CA TYR A 57 9.31 1.27 13.25
C TYR A 57 9.04 0.51 14.55
N GLY A 58 8.92 -0.82 14.49
CA GLY A 58 8.49 -1.62 15.63
C GLY A 58 7.01 -1.42 15.99
N LYS A 59 6.50 -2.24 16.91
CA LYS A 59 5.06 -2.34 17.22
C LYS A 59 4.46 -1.02 17.74
N ILE A 60 5.19 -0.32 18.61
CA ILE A 60 4.70 0.89 19.29
C ILE A 60 4.58 2.05 18.31
N PHE A 61 5.66 2.40 17.60
CA PHE A 61 5.62 3.50 16.64
C PHE A 61 4.75 3.20 15.42
N LYS A 62 4.67 1.94 14.98
CA LYS A 62 3.71 1.54 13.94
C LYS A 62 2.28 1.92 14.34
N THR A 63 1.91 1.61 15.58
CA THR A 63 0.56 1.90 16.09
C THR A 63 0.30 3.39 16.11
N ILE A 64 1.26 4.22 16.52
CA ILE A 64 1.07 5.67 16.62
C ILE A 64 1.01 6.32 15.23
N LEU A 65 1.97 6.02 14.35
CA LEU A 65 2.11 6.66 13.04
C LEU A 65 1.06 6.21 12.03
N PHE A 66 0.62 4.96 12.10
CA PHE A 66 -0.23 4.35 11.06
C PHE A 66 -1.66 4.04 11.54
N ASN A 67 -2.04 4.40 12.77
CA ASN A 67 -3.45 4.40 13.18
C ASN A 67 -4.38 5.21 12.23
N PRO A 68 -4.00 6.40 11.74
CA PRO A 68 -4.86 7.14 10.81
C PRO A 68 -4.82 6.62 9.37
N PHE A 69 -4.02 5.58 9.06
CA PHE A 69 -3.72 5.14 7.70
C PHE A 69 -4.76 4.14 7.18
N SER A 70 -5.49 4.50 6.13
CA SER A 70 -6.39 3.59 5.42
C SER A 70 -6.22 3.69 3.91
N ILE A 71 -6.47 2.58 3.21
CA ILE A 71 -6.50 2.57 1.74
C ILE A 71 -7.96 2.73 1.33
N ILE A 72 -8.28 3.84 0.69
CA ILE A 72 -9.67 4.19 0.33
C ILE A 72 -10.04 3.80 -1.10
N PHE A 73 -9.02 3.57 -1.93
CA PHE A 73 -9.17 3.17 -3.32
C PHE A 73 -7.95 2.34 -3.71
N ALA A 74 -8.19 1.27 -4.45
CA ALA A 74 -7.14 0.48 -5.09
C ALA A 74 -7.70 -0.09 -6.38
N ASN A 75 -6.98 0.10 -7.48
CA ASN A 75 -7.35 -0.43 -8.78
C ASN A 75 -6.10 -1.04 -9.45
N LEU A 76 -6.17 -2.35 -9.72
CA LEU A 76 -5.06 -3.10 -10.27
C LEU A 76 -4.81 -2.78 -11.74
N GLU A 77 -5.86 -2.60 -12.54
CA GLU A 77 -5.75 -2.27 -13.98
C GLU A 77 -5.05 -0.92 -14.19
N LEU A 78 -5.44 0.07 -13.40
CA LEU A 78 -4.81 1.39 -13.39
C LEU A 78 -3.47 1.40 -12.64
N ARG A 79 -3.16 0.33 -11.89
CA ARG A 79 -1.99 0.19 -11.01
C ARG A 79 -1.87 1.34 -10.01
N ILE A 80 -2.98 1.88 -9.52
CA ILE A 80 -2.98 2.99 -8.57
C ILE A 80 -3.78 2.66 -7.32
N PHE A 81 -3.40 3.29 -6.22
CA PHE A 81 -4.16 3.25 -4.98
C PHE A 81 -4.03 4.58 -4.24
N ILE A 82 -5.00 4.88 -3.38
CA ILE A 82 -5.03 6.11 -2.59
C ILE A 82 -5.00 5.75 -1.12
N ILE A 83 -4.01 6.29 -0.43
CA ILE A 83 -3.91 6.27 1.02
C ILE A 83 -4.59 7.52 1.55
N LYS A 84 -5.40 7.35 2.59
CA LYS A 84 -5.87 8.42 3.45
C LYS A 84 -5.14 8.35 4.79
N THR A 85 -4.64 9.49 5.26
CA THR A 85 -4.02 9.66 6.58
C THR A 85 -4.38 11.03 7.17
N SER A 86 -3.84 11.36 8.35
CA SER A 86 -4.01 12.68 8.97
C SER A 86 -2.74 13.18 9.63
N ASN A 87 -2.60 14.51 9.71
CA ASN A 87 -1.49 15.20 10.37
C ASN A 87 -1.43 15.03 11.90
N VAL A 88 -2.50 14.49 12.50
CA VAL A 88 -2.59 14.20 13.93
C VAL A 88 -2.87 12.71 14.11
N SER A 89 -2.00 12.01 14.86
CA SER A 89 -2.31 10.67 15.39
C SER A 89 -3.30 10.85 16.54
N LYS A 90 -4.41 10.10 16.51
CA LYS A 90 -5.47 10.20 17.52
C LYS A 90 -4.96 9.90 18.92
#